data_AF-J9BM04-F1
#
_entry.id   AF-J9BM04-F1
#
_cell.length_a   1.000
_cell.length_b   1.000
_cell.length_c   1.000
_cell.angle_alpha   90.00
_cell.angle_beta   90.00
_cell.angle_gamma   90.00
#
_symmetry.space_group_name_H-M   'P 1'
#
loop_
_entity.id
_entity.type
_entity.pdbx_description
1 polymer ?
#
loop_
_entity_poly.entity_id
_entity_poly.type
_entity_poly.pdbx_seq_one_letter_code
_entity_poly.pdbx_strand_id
1 'polypeptide(L)'
;MLSAELARYAAEIKDKKNRIKAEKSIPICNRIYFGYKGDCFCNGHSSVCDPFTHECLNCADNTYGIQCEKCLDGFEGNALIGEIGCLSVEKSNEFTECFCNNHSTECDGNGECFSCLHNTTGNQCENCAEGFYGDATQGTAEDCIPCPCPDGGDCFINGDALVECRTCPNGTYGSTCELQLQPEKNKNH
;
A
#
# COMPACT_ATOMS: atom_id res chain seq x y z
N MET A 1 -45.94 -32.96 -6.11
CA MET A 1 -45.67 -31.53 -5.85
C MET A 1 -45.12 -30.93 -7.14
N LEU A 2 -45.68 -29.81 -7.58
CA LEU A 2 -45.45 -29.23 -8.92
C LEU A 2 -43.96 -28.83 -9.16
N SER A 3 -43.15 -28.71 -8.10
CA SER A 3 -41.68 -28.62 -8.14
C SER A 3 -40.98 -29.88 -8.70
N ALA A 4 -41.46 -31.07 -8.35
CA ALA A 4 -40.96 -32.33 -8.91
C ALA A 4 -41.36 -32.48 -10.39
N GLU A 5 -42.49 -31.88 -10.78
CA GLU A 5 -42.99 -31.87 -12.15
C GLU A 5 -42.20 -30.90 -13.04
N LEU A 6 -41.85 -29.71 -12.54
CA LEU A 6 -40.94 -28.77 -13.22
C LEU A 6 -39.53 -29.34 -13.41
N ALA A 7 -38.99 -30.02 -12.39
CA ALA A 7 -37.70 -30.68 -12.50
C ALA A 7 -37.72 -31.81 -13.55
N ARG A 8 -38.83 -32.55 -13.62
CA ARG A 8 -39.07 -33.57 -14.65
C ARG A 8 -39.13 -32.94 -16.06
N TYR A 9 -39.86 -31.83 -16.23
CA TYR A 9 -39.94 -31.11 -17.50
C TYR A 9 -38.60 -30.54 -17.95
N ALA A 10 -37.80 -29.99 -17.04
CA ALA A 10 -36.46 -29.50 -17.36
C ALA A 10 -35.54 -30.62 -17.85
N ALA A 11 -35.63 -31.81 -17.25
CA ALA A 11 -34.85 -32.99 -17.66
C ALA A 11 -35.27 -33.55 -19.03
N GLU A 12 -36.50 -33.28 -19.49
CA GLU A 12 -37.02 -33.70 -20.80
C GLU A 12 -36.59 -32.78 -21.96
N ILE A 13 -35.93 -31.65 -21.67
CA ILE A 13 -35.42 -30.72 -22.69
C ILE A 13 -34.27 -31.37 -23.46
N LYS A 14 -34.49 -31.64 -24.75
CA LYS A 14 -33.52 -32.30 -25.64
C LYS A 14 -32.26 -31.46 -25.90
N ASP A 15 -32.40 -30.13 -25.96
CA ASP A 15 -31.27 -29.23 -26.16
C ASP A 15 -30.47 -29.05 -24.85
N LYS A 16 -29.20 -29.44 -24.87
CA LYS A 16 -28.34 -29.46 -23.68
C LYS A 16 -28.14 -28.08 -23.06
N LYS A 17 -28.03 -27.02 -23.87
CA LYS A 17 -27.82 -25.65 -23.39
C LYS A 17 -29.07 -25.14 -22.68
N ASN A 18 -30.24 -25.37 -23.27
CA ASN A 18 -31.53 -24.99 -22.70
C ASN A 18 -31.87 -25.83 -21.47
N ARG A 19 -31.50 -27.12 -21.45
CA ARG A 19 -31.64 -27.98 -20.27
C ARG A 19 -30.82 -27.46 -19.09
N ILE A 20 -29.54 -27.16 -19.29
CA ILE A 20 -28.68 -26.61 -18.23
C ILE A 20 -29.23 -25.26 -17.73
N LYS A 21 -29.74 -24.42 -18.63
CA LYS A 21 -30.36 -23.14 -18.27
C LYS A 21 -31.61 -23.35 -17.41
N ALA A 22 -32.50 -24.26 -17.81
CA ALA A 22 -33.71 -24.61 -17.08
C ALA A 22 -33.37 -25.21 -15.71
N GLU A 23 -32.43 -26.15 -15.64
CA GLU A 23 -31.97 -26.79 -14.40
C GLU A 23 -31.41 -25.77 -13.39
N LYS A 24 -30.62 -24.79 -13.87
CA LYS A 24 -30.12 -23.69 -13.04
C LYS A 24 -31.21 -22.74 -12.54
N SER A 25 -32.34 -22.65 -13.24
CA SER A 25 -33.48 -21.84 -12.84
C SER A 25 -34.45 -22.57 -11.91
N ILE A 26 -34.39 -23.91 -11.78
CA ILE A 26 -35.29 -24.69 -10.91
C ILE A 26 -35.24 -24.20 -9.44
N PRO A 27 -34.07 -23.94 -8.82
CA PRO A 27 -34.04 -23.44 -7.45
C PRO A 27 -34.77 -22.09 -7.29
N ILE A 28 -34.66 -21.22 -8.29
CA ILE A 28 -35.33 -19.91 -8.34
C ILE A 28 -36.85 -20.11 -8.48
N CYS A 29 -37.28 -20.94 -9.42
CA CYS A 29 -38.70 -21.22 -9.65
C CYS A 29 -39.33 -21.92 -8.43
N ASN A 30 -38.63 -22.84 -7.77
CA ASN A 30 -39.12 -23.48 -6.56
C ASN A 30 -39.31 -22.48 -5.42
N ARG A 31 -38.42 -21.48 -5.30
CA ARG A 31 -38.53 -20.37 -4.34
C ARG A 31 -39.74 -19.47 -4.64
N ILE A 32 -39.98 -19.16 -5.93
CA ILE A 32 -41.09 -18.29 -6.36
C ILE A 32 -42.45 -18.99 -6.23
N TYR A 33 -42.54 -20.27 -6.60
CA TYR A 33 -43.83 -20.94 -6.84
C TYR A 33 -44.26 -21.95 -5.76
N PHE A 34 -43.36 -22.51 -4.94
CA PHE A 34 -43.69 -23.68 -4.08
C PHE A 34 -43.41 -23.55 -2.58
N GLY A 35 -43.30 -22.34 -2.05
CA GLY A 35 -43.29 -22.12 -0.61
C GLY A 35 -41.87 -22.10 -0.05
N TYR A 36 -41.41 -20.88 0.17
CA TYR A 36 -40.14 -20.58 0.80
C TYR A 36 -40.37 -20.21 2.27
N LYS A 37 -39.46 -20.63 3.17
CA LYS A 37 -39.61 -20.58 4.64
C LYS A 37 -39.45 -19.18 5.28
N GLY A 38 -39.21 -18.13 4.49
CA GLY A 38 -39.19 -16.74 4.97
C GLY A 38 -37.80 -16.12 5.20
N ASP A 39 -36.70 -16.81 4.90
CA ASP A 39 -35.36 -16.25 5.18
C ASP A 39 -34.84 -15.35 4.04
N CYS A 40 -34.48 -14.10 4.28
CA CYS A 40 -33.90 -13.26 3.24
C CYS A 40 -32.44 -13.67 2.94
N PHE A 41 -32.09 -13.82 1.67
CA PHE A 41 -30.72 -14.13 1.22
C PHE A 41 -30.08 -12.88 0.62
N CYS A 42 -29.57 -12.01 1.50
CA CYS A 42 -28.99 -10.71 1.13
C CYS A 42 -27.48 -10.65 1.36
N ASN A 43 -26.79 -11.79 1.23
CA ASN A 43 -25.35 -11.92 1.48
C ASN A 43 -24.86 -11.41 2.86
N GLY A 44 -25.77 -11.30 3.84
CA GLY A 44 -25.48 -10.73 5.16
C GLY A 44 -25.67 -9.22 5.26
N HIS A 45 -25.91 -8.53 4.15
CA HIS A 45 -26.05 -7.07 4.08
C HIS A 45 -27.49 -6.58 4.27
N SER A 46 -28.47 -7.47 4.43
CA SER A 46 -29.82 -7.13 4.90
C SER A 46 -30.51 -8.37 5.47
N SER A 47 -31.39 -8.15 6.43
CA SER A 47 -32.31 -9.18 6.95
C SER A 47 -33.74 -9.01 6.44
N VAL A 48 -33.99 -7.96 5.64
CA VAL A 48 -35.33 -7.58 5.16
C VAL A 48 -35.36 -7.64 3.64
N CYS A 49 -36.40 -8.25 3.09
CA CYS A 49 -36.61 -8.37 1.66
C CYS A 49 -38.10 -8.21 1.33
N ASP A 50 -38.39 -7.78 0.11
CA ASP A 50 -39.76 -7.67 -0.37
C ASP A 50 -40.44 -9.06 -0.38
N PRO A 51 -41.63 -9.23 0.20
CA PRO A 51 -42.25 -10.55 0.35
C PRO A 51 -42.74 -11.17 -0.97
N PHE A 52 -42.84 -10.39 -2.04
CA PHE A 52 -43.30 -10.86 -3.36
C PHE A 52 -42.14 -11.02 -4.33
N THR A 53 -41.29 -10.00 -4.48
CA THR A 53 -40.15 -9.99 -5.41
C THR A 53 -38.91 -10.63 -4.82
N HIS A 54 -38.82 -10.71 -3.49
CA HIS A 54 -37.67 -11.21 -2.73
C HIS A 54 -36.38 -10.41 -2.95
N GLU A 55 -36.51 -9.19 -3.46
CA GLU A 55 -35.43 -8.22 -3.52
C GLU A 55 -35.10 -7.72 -2.12
N CYS A 56 -33.81 -7.72 -1.79
CA CYS A 56 -33.32 -7.22 -0.52
C CYS A 56 -33.57 -5.72 -0.40
N LEU A 57 -34.13 -5.32 0.73
CA LEU A 57 -34.45 -3.94 1.02
C LEU A 57 -33.38 -3.38 1.95
N ASN A 58 -33.02 -2.11 1.72
CA ASN A 58 -32.06 -1.38 2.55
C ASN A 58 -30.72 -2.12 2.71
N CYS A 59 -30.09 -2.51 1.61
CA CYS A 59 -28.76 -3.12 1.62
C CYS A 59 -27.75 -2.23 2.39
N ALA A 60 -27.07 -2.83 3.37
CA ALA A 60 -26.03 -2.23 4.19
C ALA A 60 -24.64 -2.35 3.54
N ASP A 61 -23.60 -1.90 4.24
CA ASP A 61 -22.18 -2.08 3.87
C ASP A 61 -21.83 -1.63 2.44
N ASN A 62 -22.47 -0.54 2.03
CA ASN A 62 -22.32 0.09 0.71
C ASN A 62 -22.59 -0.86 -0.46
N THR A 63 -23.55 -1.77 -0.28
CA THR A 63 -23.97 -2.72 -1.31
C THR A 63 -25.32 -2.36 -1.93
N TYR A 64 -25.58 -2.89 -3.12
CA TYR A 64 -26.86 -2.80 -3.81
C TYR A 64 -27.08 -4.04 -4.70
N GLY A 65 -28.26 -4.14 -5.31
CA GLY A 65 -28.66 -5.28 -6.14
C GLY A 65 -29.71 -6.15 -5.45
N ILE A 66 -30.22 -7.14 -6.16
CA ILE A 66 -31.39 -7.93 -5.73
C ILE A 66 -31.08 -8.70 -4.44
N GLN A 67 -29.82 -9.06 -4.24
CA GLN A 67 -29.30 -9.80 -3.09
C GLN A 67 -28.21 -9.00 -2.37
N CYS A 68 -28.12 -7.69 -2.57
CA CYS A 68 -27.01 -6.87 -2.09
C CYS A 68 -25.65 -7.35 -2.62
N GLU A 69 -25.59 -7.83 -3.86
CA GLU A 69 -24.44 -8.53 -4.43
C GLU A 69 -23.45 -7.63 -5.20
N LYS A 70 -23.64 -6.32 -5.18
CA LYS A 70 -22.82 -5.33 -5.89
C LYS A 70 -22.43 -4.18 -4.97
N CYS A 71 -21.29 -3.55 -5.24
CA CYS A 71 -20.86 -2.35 -4.54
C CYS A 71 -21.48 -1.09 -5.14
N LEU A 72 -21.97 -0.17 -4.31
CA LEU A 72 -22.41 1.15 -4.75
C LEU A 72 -21.28 1.89 -5.50
N ASP A 73 -21.66 2.82 -6.39
CA ASP A 73 -20.69 3.63 -7.12
C ASP A 73 -19.76 4.39 -6.14
N GLY A 74 -18.45 4.32 -6.37
CA GLY A 74 -17.43 4.88 -5.47
C GLY A 74 -16.98 3.95 -4.34
N PHE A 75 -17.50 2.73 -4.29
CA PHE A 75 -17.09 1.68 -3.36
C PHE A 75 -16.57 0.45 -4.12
N GLU A 76 -15.50 -0.15 -3.60
CA GLU A 76 -14.91 -1.37 -4.15
C GLU A 76 -14.72 -2.43 -3.05
N GLY A 77 -14.67 -3.70 -3.45
CA GLY A 77 -14.53 -4.82 -2.52
C GLY A 77 -15.33 -6.05 -2.95
N ASN A 78 -15.65 -6.90 -1.98
CA ASN A 78 -16.40 -8.13 -2.22
C ASN A 78 -17.77 -8.08 -1.52
N ALA A 79 -18.79 -7.67 -2.28
CA ALA A 79 -20.20 -7.57 -1.84
C ALA A 79 -20.87 -8.93 -1.55
N LEU A 80 -20.14 -10.06 -1.61
CA LEU A 80 -20.67 -11.38 -1.26
C LEU A 80 -20.32 -11.80 0.17
N ILE A 81 -19.58 -10.97 0.92
CA ILE A 81 -19.10 -11.26 2.27
C ILE A 81 -19.72 -10.27 3.27
N GLY A 82 -20.70 -10.77 4.02
CA GLY A 82 -21.61 -10.02 4.90
C GLY A 82 -21.03 -9.21 6.07
N GLU A 83 -19.72 -9.24 6.32
CA GLU A 83 -19.13 -8.52 7.46
C GLU A 83 -18.37 -7.24 7.07
N ILE A 84 -17.84 -7.16 5.86
CA ILE A 84 -16.99 -6.04 5.42
C ILE A 84 -17.65 -5.25 4.28
N GLY A 85 -18.43 -5.93 3.43
CA GLY A 85 -19.09 -5.32 2.27
C GLY A 85 -18.11 -4.58 1.35
N CYS A 86 -18.48 -3.35 0.96
CA CYS A 86 -17.70 -2.53 0.04
C CYS A 86 -17.15 -1.28 0.73
N LEU A 87 -15.88 -0.98 0.47
CA LEU A 87 -15.14 0.11 1.10
C LEU A 87 -15.01 1.30 0.14
N SER A 88 -15.06 2.51 0.68
CA SER A 88 -14.95 3.74 -0.11
C SER A 88 -13.57 3.84 -0.74
N VAL A 89 -13.52 4.06 -2.06
CA VAL A 89 -12.27 4.28 -2.79
C VAL A 89 -11.60 5.59 -2.38
N GLU A 90 -12.35 6.55 -1.83
CA GLU A 90 -11.80 7.84 -1.36
C GLU A 90 -10.97 7.75 -0.07
N LYS A 91 -10.82 6.56 0.54
CA LYS A 91 -9.94 6.32 1.69
C LYS A 91 -8.76 5.39 1.42
N SER A 92 -8.40 5.15 0.15
CA SER A 92 -7.10 4.54 -0.16
C SER A 92 -5.96 5.57 -0.24
N ASN A 93 -6.21 6.83 0.09
CA ASN A 93 -5.22 7.92 0.11
C ASN A 93 -4.83 8.37 1.55
N GLU A 94 -5.14 7.56 2.56
CA GLU A 94 -4.81 7.88 3.96
C GLU A 94 -3.83 6.87 4.55
N PHE A 95 -2.85 6.41 3.78
CA PHE A 95 -1.56 5.86 4.25
C PHE A 95 -0.67 5.69 3.01
N THR A 96 -0.19 6.80 2.44
CA THR A 96 1.12 6.70 1.80
C THR A 96 2.07 6.47 2.97
N GLU A 97 2.47 5.21 3.16
CA GLU A 97 3.47 4.88 4.17
C GLU A 97 4.72 5.73 3.87
N CYS A 98 5.14 6.54 4.84
CA CYS A 98 6.27 7.43 4.67
C CYS A 98 7.55 6.58 4.55
N PHE A 99 8.12 6.51 3.34
CA PHE A 99 9.38 5.81 3.09
C PHE A 99 10.57 6.71 3.41
N CYS A 100 10.78 7.02 4.68
CA CYS A 100 11.84 7.94 5.13
C CYS A 100 13.12 7.22 5.58
N ASN A 101 13.39 6.02 5.05
CA ASN A 101 14.52 5.16 5.47
C ASN A 101 14.65 5.02 7.00
N ASN A 102 13.55 5.02 7.76
CA ASN A 102 13.55 5.00 9.23
C ASN A 102 14.28 6.20 9.91
N HIS A 103 14.48 7.30 9.18
CA HIS A 103 15.06 8.55 9.65
C HIS A 103 14.03 9.66 9.82
N SER A 104 12.76 9.43 9.46
CA SER A 104 11.63 10.26 9.86
C SER A 104 10.37 9.43 9.95
N THR A 105 9.41 9.91 10.74
CA THR A 105 8.09 9.31 10.91
C THR A 105 6.99 10.17 10.28
N GLU A 106 7.34 11.32 9.71
CA GLU A 106 6.41 12.30 9.15
C GLU A 106 6.80 12.62 7.70
N CYS A 107 5.81 12.68 6.81
CA CYS A 107 5.99 13.11 5.43
C CYS A 107 4.76 13.88 4.92
N ASP A 108 4.93 14.62 3.82
CA ASP A 108 3.85 15.34 3.16
C ASP A 108 2.95 14.40 2.32
N GLY A 109 1.91 14.97 1.68
CA GLY A 109 1.00 14.19 0.83
C GLY A 109 1.63 13.60 -0.44
N ASN A 110 2.86 13.98 -0.78
CA ASN A 110 3.65 13.44 -1.90
C ASN A 110 4.67 12.38 -1.43
N GLY A 111 4.78 12.13 -0.12
CA GLY A 111 5.76 11.23 0.46
C GLY A 111 7.13 11.87 0.74
N GLU A 112 7.24 13.20 0.72
CA GLU A 112 8.47 13.91 1.09
C GLU A 112 8.59 14.01 2.61
N CYS A 113 9.69 13.50 3.16
CA CYS A 113 9.93 13.39 4.58
C CYS A 113 10.21 14.74 5.23
N PHE A 114 9.60 14.98 6.38
CA PHE A 114 9.89 16.14 7.21
C PHE A 114 11.00 15.82 8.21
N SER A 115 11.88 16.80 8.45
CA SER A 115 12.85 16.78 9.55
C SER A 115 13.65 15.48 9.68
N CYS A 116 14.37 15.09 8.62
CA CYS A 116 15.25 13.94 8.63
C CYS A 116 16.20 13.92 9.85
N LEU A 117 16.16 12.82 10.61
CA LEU A 117 16.97 12.56 11.80
C LEU A 117 18.27 11.83 11.43
N HIS A 118 19.10 11.54 12.44
CA HIS A 118 20.34 10.76 12.29
C HIS A 118 21.31 11.34 11.24
N ASN A 119 21.35 12.67 11.10
CA ASN A 119 22.20 13.40 10.15
C ASN A 119 21.98 12.99 8.68
N THR A 120 20.73 12.74 8.32
CA THR A 120 20.32 12.45 6.94
C THR A 120 19.62 13.66 6.28
N THR A 121 19.50 13.62 4.96
CA THR A 121 18.87 14.63 4.13
C THR A 121 18.34 14.00 2.83
N GLY A 122 17.58 14.77 2.05
CA GLY A 122 16.87 14.29 0.85
C GLY A 122 15.39 14.02 1.12
N ASN A 123 14.64 13.76 0.05
CA ASN A 123 13.18 13.66 0.13
C ASN A 123 12.72 12.43 0.91
N GLN A 124 13.57 11.40 0.99
CA GLN A 124 13.33 10.15 1.71
C GLN A 124 14.38 9.93 2.79
N CYS A 125 15.12 10.97 3.19
CA CYS A 125 16.25 10.87 4.11
C CYS A 125 17.33 9.88 3.63
N GLU A 126 17.54 9.80 2.32
CA GLU A 126 18.35 8.79 1.64
C GLU A 126 19.83 9.19 1.45
N ASN A 127 20.21 10.39 1.90
CA ASN A 127 21.58 10.89 1.81
C ASN A 127 22.06 11.31 3.19
N CYS A 128 23.38 11.25 3.43
CA CYS A 128 23.95 11.91 4.61
C CYS A 128 23.99 13.43 4.41
N ALA A 129 23.72 14.17 5.48
CA ALA A 129 23.82 15.62 5.51
C ALA A 129 25.29 16.07 5.31
N GLU A 130 25.48 17.35 4.95
CA GLU A 130 26.80 17.95 4.78
C GLU A 130 27.69 17.74 6.03
N GLY A 131 28.92 17.28 5.83
CA GLY A 131 29.84 16.96 6.93
C GLY A 131 29.65 15.55 7.51
N PHE A 132 28.79 14.71 6.92
CA PHE A 132 28.59 13.31 7.27
C PHE A 132 28.75 12.40 6.05
N TYR A 133 29.22 11.17 6.27
CA TYR A 133 29.32 10.15 5.24
C TYR A 133 28.80 8.80 5.75
N GLY A 134 28.46 7.91 4.81
CA GLY A 134 27.97 6.58 5.11
C GLY A 134 26.85 6.15 4.16
N ASP A 135 25.98 5.25 4.63
CA ASP A 135 24.85 4.72 3.88
C ASP A 135 23.54 4.95 4.66
N ALA A 136 22.87 6.04 4.36
CA ALA A 136 21.60 6.49 4.95
C ALA A 136 20.39 5.59 4.63
N THR A 137 20.57 4.47 3.93
CA THR A 137 19.47 3.59 3.54
C THR A 137 19.32 2.34 4.42
N GLN A 138 20.23 2.13 5.38
CA GLN A 138 20.19 0.98 6.28
C GLN A 138 19.14 1.14 7.40
N GLY A 139 18.75 2.38 7.71
CA GLY A 139 17.73 2.76 8.67
C GLY A 139 18.17 2.69 10.13
N THR A 140 19.45 2.91 10.42
CA THR A 140 20.01 2.96 11.78
C THR A 140 20.52 4.35 12.16
N ALA A 141 20.65 4.64 13.46
CA ALA A 141 21.09 5.96 13.90
C ALA A 141 22.56 6.26 13.54
N GLU A 142 23.33 5.22 13.22
CA GLU A 142 24.76 5.25 12.93
C GLU A 142 25.08 5.22 11.43
N ASP A 143 24.05 5.29 10.57
CA ASP A 143 24.19 5.23 9.11
C ASP A 143 25.03 6.36 8.53
N CYS A 144 24.94 7.54 9.15
CA CYS A 144 25.69 8.74 8.77
C CYS A 144 26.61 9.16 9.92
N ILE A 145 27.91 9.01 9.69
CA ILE A 145 28.97 9.33 10.65
C ILE A 145 29.70 10.61 10.27
N PRO A 146 30.14 11.42 11.25
CA PRO A 146 30.85 12.67 10.98
C PRO A 146 32.10 12.45 10.13
N CYS A 147 32.32 13.32 9.15
CA CYS A 147 33.53 13.35 8.36
C CYS A 147 34.75 13.58 9.26
N PRO A 148 35.85 12.81 9.08
CA PRO A 148 37.09 12.97 9.85
C PRO A 148 37.93 14.15 9.32
N CYS A 149 37.27 15.24 8.90
CA CYS A 149 37.90 16.42 8.34
C CYS A 149 38.01 17.52 9.39
N PRO A 150 39.08 18.33 9.36
CA PRO A 150 39.19 19.51 10.20
C PRO A 150 37.99 20.44 10.03
N ASP A 151 37.62 21.13 11.11
CA ASP A 151 36.55 22.14 11.15
C ASP A 151 35.17 21.65 10.69
N GLY A 152 34.93 20.33 10.67
CA GLY A 152 33.67 19.75 10.22
C GLY A 152 33.48 19.79 8.71
N GLY A 153 34.57 19.84 7.93
CA GLY A 153 34.52 19.86 6.47
C GLY A 153 33.84 18.62 5.86
N ASP A 154 33.23 18.82 4.69
CA ASP A 154 32.55 17.77 3.94
C ASP A 154 33.53 16.75 3.32
N CYS A 155 33.09 15.51 3.16
CA CYS A 155 33.89 14.40 2.67
C CYS A 155 33.11 13.45 1.75
N PHE A 156 33.82 12.54 1.09
CA PHE A 156 33.23 11.50 0.24
C PHE A 156 34.04 10.22 0.31
N ILE A 157 33.45 9.10 -0.12
CA ILE A 157 34.18 7.84 -0.31
C ILE A 157 34.79 7.81 -1.71
N ASN A 158 36.12 7.69 -1.78
CA ASN A 158 36.85 7.64 -3.05
C ASN A 158 36.86 6.22 -3.66
N GLY A 159 37.53 6.06 -4.81
CA GLY A 159 37.59 4.78 -5.53
C GLY A 159 38.25 3.63 -4.78
N ASP A 160 39.03 3.92 -3.74
CA ASP A 160 39.70 2.94 -2.89
C ASP A 160 38.88 2.60 -1.63
N ALA A 161 37.61 3.03 -1.57
CA ALA A 161 36.72 2.91 -0.41
C ALA A 161 37.25 3.62 0.85
N LEU A 162 38.03 4.69 0.67
CA LEU A 162 38.55 5.52 1.75
C LEU A 162 37.80 6.85 1.82
N VAL A 163 37.70 7.41 3.02
CA VAL A 163 37.11 8.73 3.25
C VAL A 163 38.11 9.81 2.85
N GLU A 164 37.68 10.73 2.00
CA GLU A 164 38.49 11.83 1.51
C GLU A 164 37.76 13.17 1.70
N CYS A 165 38.43 14.13 2.34
CA CYS A 165 37.93 15.48 2.54
C CYS A 165 37.86 16.22 1.20
N ARG A 166 36.77 16.93 0.94
CA ARG A 166 36.63 17.71 -0.29
C ARG A 166 37.62 18.85 -0.39
N THR A 167 37.92 19.48 0.75
CA THR A 167 38.82 20.63 0.84
C THR A 167 39.64 20.54 2.13
N CYS A 168 40.94 20.79 2.03
CA CYS A 168 41.81 20.91 3.20
C CYS A 168 42.05 22.38 3.58
N PRO A 169 42.08 22.70 4.89
CA PRO A 169 42.52 24.00 5.37
C PRO A 169 43.93 24.36 4.86
N ASN A 170 44.20 25.65 4.76
CA ASN A 170 45.49 26.14 4.27
C ASN A 170 46.68 25.53 5.03
N GLY A 171 47.63 24.98 4.27
CA GLY A 171 48.82 24.36 4.85
C GLY A 171 48.66 22.89 5.23
N THR A 172 47.50 22.27 4.96
CA THR A 172 47.27 20.84 5.20
C THR A 172 46.98 20.05 3.92
N TYR A 173 47.28 18.76 3.93
CA TYR A 173 47.05 17.82 2.84
C TYR A 173 46.91 16.38 3.37
N GLY A 174 46.68 15.41 2.47
CA GLY A 174 46.32 14.03 2.83
C GLY A 174 44.82 13.80 2.64
N SER A 175 44.38 12.55 2.70
CA SER A 175 42.97 12.21 2.45
C SER A 175 42.04 12.80 3.50
N THR A 176 42.51 12.94 4.73
CA THR A 176 41.76 13.53 5.85
C THR A 176 42.38 14.84 6.34
N CYS A 177 43.23 15.47 5.52
CA CYS A 177 43.97 16.70 5.86
C CYS A 177 44.88 16.56 7.10
N GLU A 178 45.38 15.36 7.34
CA GLU A 178 46.18 14.99 8.52
C GLU A 178 47.66 15.41 8.43
N LEU A 179 48.13 15.77 7.24
CA LEU A 179 49.54 16.12 6.99
C LEU A 179 49.70 17.63 6.83
N GLN A 180 50.80 18.18 7.36
CA GLN A 180 51.15 19.60 7.21
C GLN A 180 52.15 19.80 6.06
N LEU A 181 51.89 20.78 5.21
CA LEU A 181 52.88 21.25 4.24
C LEU A 181 54.08 21.81 5.01
N GLN A 182 55.21 21.10 4.98
CA GLN A 182 56.44 21.63 5.58
C GLN A 182 56.86 22.87 4.79
N PRO A 183 57.20 23.99 5.45
CA PRO A 183 57.81 25.11 4.75
C PRO A 183 59.15 24.62 4.19
N GLU A 184 59.37 24.82 2.89
CA GLU A 184 60.66 24.55 2.28
C GLU A 184 61.73 25.29 3.11
N LYS A 185 62.58 24.53 3.80
CA LYS A 185 63.79 25.10 4.39
C LYS A 185 64.61 25.64 3.23
N ASN A 186 64.60 26.96 3.11
CA ASN A 186 65.44 27.76 2.22
C ASN A 186 66.83 27.11 2.13
N LYS A 187 67.12 26.40 1.03
CA LYS A 187 68.46 25.87 0.74
C LYS A 187 69.32 27.05 0.28
N ASN A 188 69.71 27.87 1.25
CA ASN A 188 70.89 28.72 1.13
C ASN A 188 72.11 27.89 1.54
N HIS A 189 72.79 27.31 0.56
CA HIS A 189 74.23 27.06 0.63
C HIS A 189 74.83 27.14 -0.78
#